data_AF-A0A7W0K6X6-F1
#
_entry.id   AF-A0A7W0K6X6-F1
#
_cell.length_a   1.000
_cell.length_b   1.000
_cell.length_c   1.000
_cell.angle_alpha   90.00
_cell.angle_beta   90.00
_cell.angle_gamma   90.00
#
_symmetry.space_group_name_H-M   'P 1'
#
loop_
_entity.id
_entity.type
_entity.pdbx_description
1 polymer ?
#
loop_
_entity_poly.entity_id
_entity_poly.type
_entity_poly.pdbx_seq_one_letter_code
_entity_poly.pdbx_strand_id
1 'polypeptide(L)'
;MTHVYIDRIGEFVGQTVTIKGWLHNRRSSGKIHFLVVRDGTGFLQVVMGKNDVPEETFKAADHLSQESSIIVTGTVREDQRAKGGYELTAHA
;
A
#
# COMPACT_ATOMS: atom_id res chain seq x y z
N MET A 1 -4.78 -3.27 14.87
CA MET A 1 -3.69 -3.55 13.92
C MET A 1 -2.48 -2.71 14.29
N THR A 2 -1.28 -3.24 14.10
CA THR A 2 -0.03 -2.56 14.49
C THR A 2 0.42 -1.62 13.38
N HIS A 3 0.66 -0.36 13.73
CA HIS A 3 1.31 0.60 12.84
C HIS A 3 2.81 0.31 12.79
N VAL A 4 3.38 0.28 11.59
CA VAL A 4 4.82 0.07 11.35
C VAL A 4 5.35 1.12 10.36
N TYR A 5 6.65 1.35 10.40
CA TYR A 5 7.35 2.21 9.44
C TYR A 5 7.90 1.39 8.27
N ILE A 6 8.00 2.02 7.10
CA ILE A 6 8.42 1.36 5.85
C ILE A 6 9.85 0.83 5.93
N ASP A 7 10.76 1.51 6.63
CA ASP A 7 12.15 1.07 6.79
C ASP A 7 12.31 -0.27 7.51
N ARG A 8 11.32 -0.67 8.31
CA ARG A 8 11.29 -1.96 9.04
C ARG A 8 10.32 -2.97 8.45
N ILE A 9 9.77 -2.72 7.26
CA ILE A 9 8.69 -3.53 6.70
C ILE A 9 9.05 -5.02 6.54
N GLY A 10 10.33 -5.32 6.26
CA GLY A 10 10.82 -6.70 6.09
C GLY A 10 10.70 -7.57 7.35
N GLU A 11 10.59 -6.98 8.54
CA GLU A 11 10.39 -7.73 9.79
C GLU A 11 8.96 -8.30 9.92
N PHE A 12 8.05 -7.85 9.05
CA PHE A 12 6.62 -8.13 9.16
C PHE A 12 6.08 -8.98 8.01
N VAL A 13 6.94 -9.65 7.24
CA VAL A 13 6.51 -10.54 6.13
C VAL A 13 5.46 -11.55 6.63
N GLY A 14 4.36 -11.66 5.88
CA GLY A 14 3.22 -12.52 6.20
C GLY A 14 2.26 -11.96 7.24
N GLN A 15 2.57 -10.83 7.88
CA GLN A 15 1.73 -10.20 8.90
C GLN A 15 0.86 -9.08 8.32
N THR A 16 -0.29 -8.84 8.96
CA THR A 16 -1.14 -7.68 8.67
C THR A 16 -0.69 -6.48 9.47
N VAL A 17 -0.30 -5.41 8.76
CA VAL A 17 0.19 -4.16 9.34
C VAL A 17 -0.57 -2.96 8.79
N THR A 18 -0.46 -1.83 9.47
CA THR A 18 -0.99 -0.55 9.01
C THR A 18 0.18 0.39 8.69
N ILE A 19 0.15 1.04 7.53
CA ILE A 19 1.05 2.11 7.13
C ILE A 19 0.27 3.43 7.11
N LYS A 20 0.89 4.48 7.62
CA LYS A 20 0.36 5.85 7.57
C LYS A 20 1.34 6.72 6.80
N GLY A 21 0.88 7.41 5.77
CA GLY A 21 1.77 8.19 4.94
C GLY A 21 1.05 8.97 3.86
N TRP A 22 1.78 9.26 2.80
CA TRP A 22 1.32 10.04 1.66
C TRP A 22 1.46 9.24 0.37
N LEU A 23 0.48 9.40 -0.52
CA LEU A 23 0.57 8.84 -1.86
C LEU A 23 1.69 9.55 -2.63
N HIS A 24 2.75 8.82 -2.94
CA HIS A 24 3.83 9.33 -3.79
C HIS A 24 3.52 9.17 -5.28
N ASN A 25 2.94 8.03 -5.68
CA ASN A 25 2.56 7.77 -7.06
C ASN A 25 1.40 6.76 -7.13
N ARG A 26 0.61 6.82 -8.19
CA ARG A 26 -0.50 5.89 -8.44
C ARG A 26 -0.51 5.47 -9.90
N ARG A 27 -0.70 4.18 -10.13
CA ARG A 27 -1.07 3.60 -11.42
C ARG A 27 -2.27 2.67 -11.26
N SER A 28 -3.06 2.52 -12.32
CA SER A 28 -4.19 1.61 -12.38
C SER A 28 -4.05 0.68 -13.58
N SER A 29 -4.48 -0.57 -13.43
CA SER A 29 -4.56 -1.55 -14.51
C SER A 29 -5.83 -2.38 -14.34
N GLY A 30 -6.92 -1.93 -14.95
CA GLY A 30 -8.21 -2.60 -14.92
C GLY A 30 -8.77 -2.76 -13.50
N LYS A 31 -8.54 -3.92 -12.87
CA LYS A 31 -9.08 -4.29 -11.55
C LYS A 31 -8.07 -4.13 -10.41
N ILE A 32 -6.92 -3.51 -10.66
CA ILE A 32 -5.83 -3.38 -9.68
C ILE A 32 -5.33 -1.93 -9.64
N HIS A 33 -5.21 -1.39 -8.44
CA HIS A 33 -4.43 -0.19 -8.15
C HIS A 33 -3.06 -0.58 -7.61
N PHE A 34 -2.03 0.11 -8.11
CA PHE A 34 -0.71 0.09 -7.49
C PHE A 34 -0.43 1.51 -6.98
N LEU A 35 -0.35 1.62 -5.67
CA LEU A 35 -0.06 2.86 -4.98
C LEU A 35 1.37 2.78 -4.46
N VAL A 36 2.17 3.82 -4.65
CA VAL A 36 3.45 3.97 -3.97
C VAL A 36 3.21 4.92 -2.82
N VAL A 37 3.41 4.43 -1.59
CA VAL A 37 3.20 5.21 -0.36
C VAL A 37 4.56 5.57 0.22
N ARG A 38 4.69 6.80 0.72
CA ARG A 38 5.86 7.27 1.47
C ARG A 38 5.44 7.67 2.87
N ASP A 39 6.27 7.38 3.87
CA ASP A 39 6.02 7.78 5.27
C ASP A 39 7.16 8.66 5.86
N GLY A 40 8.17 8.97 5.04
CA GLY A 40 9.38 9.69 5.45
C GLY A 40 10.57 8.78 5.77
N THR A 41 10.34 7.51 6.06
CA THR A 41 11.38 6.48 6.27
C THR A 41 11.67 5.68 4.99
N GLY A 42 10.70 5.59 4.08
CA GLY A 42 10.89 4.93 2.79
C GLY A 42 9.71 5.07 1.84
N PHE A 43 9.73 4.23 0.80
CA PHE A 43 8.66 4.06 -0.17
C PHE A 43 8.23 2.60 -0.22
N LEU A 44 6.93 2.34 -0.26
CA LEU A 44 6.38 0.99 -0.30
C LEU A 44 5.34 0.88 -1.41
N GLN A 45 5.40 -0.18 -2.22
CA GLN A 45 4.32 -0.51 -3.13
C GLN A 45 3.17 -1.14 -2.34
N VAL A 46 1.98 -0.59 -2.53
CA VAL A 46 0.71 -1.13 -2.08
C VAL A 46 -0.05 -1.62 -3.31
N VAL A 47 -0.44 -2.88 -3.30
CA VAL A 47 -1.28 -3.50 -4.33
C VAL A 47 -2.69 -3.65 -3.77
N MET A 48 -3.67 -3.09 -4.45
CA MET A 48 -5.07 -3.14 -4.04
C MET A 48 -5.92 -3.66 -5.20
N GLY A 49 -6.42 -4.89 -5.06
CA GLY A 49 -7.36 -5.47 -6.02
C GLY A 49 -8.79 -5.05 -5.74
N LYS A 50 -9.62 -5.00 -6.79
CA LYS A 50 -11.04 -4.63 -6.70
C LYS A 50 -11.86 -5.49 -5.73
N ASN A 51 -11.45 -6.74 -5.54
CA ASN A 51 -12.14 -7.69 -4.67
C ASN A 51 -11.56 -7.75 -3.24
N ASP A 52 -10.44 -7.05 -2.98
CA ASP A 52 -9.77 -7.09 -1.69
C ASP A 52 -10.30 -6.03 -0.72
N VAL A 53 -11.03 -5.03 -1.25
CA VAL A 53 -11.57 -3.88 -0.51
C VAL A 53 -13.01 -3.59 -0.96
N PRO A 54 -13.79 -2.84 -0.16
CA PRO A 54 -15.11 -2.36 -0.58
C PRO A 54 -15.05 -1.57 -1.88
N GLU A 55 -16.11 -1.65 -2.68
CA GLU A 55 -16.17 -1.02 -4.00
C GLU A 55 -15.98 0.50 -3.92
N GLU A 56 -16.53 1.14 -2.89
CA GLU A 56 -16.36 2.56 -2.62
C GLU A 56 -14.90 2.93 -2.31
N THR A 57 -14.16 2.08 -1.60
CA THR A 57 -12.73 2.28 -1.32
C THR A 57 -11.91 2.16 -2.61
N PHE A 58 -12.21 1.14 -3.43
CA PHE A 58 -11.55 0.97 -4.71
C PHE A 58 -11.78 2.19 -5.62
N LYS A 59 -13.03 2.65 -5.74
CA LYS A 59 -13.38 3.86 -6.51
C LYS A 59 -12.75 5.13 -5.96
N ALA A 60 -12.63 5.28 -4.63
CA ALA A 60 -11.97 6.44 -4.04
C ALA A 60 -10.49 6.51 -4.46
N ALA A 61 -9.82 5.37 -4.61
CA ALA A 61 -8.45 5.32 -5.10
C ALA A 61 -8.29 5.78 -6.55
N ASP A 62 -9.36 5.82 -7.36
CA ASP A 62 -9.31 6.37 -8.72
C ASP A 62 -9.00 7.88 -8.75
N HIS A 63 -9.20 8.57 -7.63
CA HIS A 63 -9.15 10.02 -7.54
C HIS A 63 -8.08 10.55 -6.58
N LEU A 64 -7.27 9.67 -5.97
CA LEU A 64 -6.19 10.11 -5.11
C LEU A 64 -5.15 10.91 -5.93
N SER A 65 -4.91 12.14 -5.50
CA SER A 65 -3.85 13.01 -6.01
C SER A 65 -2.54 12.70 -5.30
N GLN A 66 -1.43 13.04 -5.95
CA GLN A 66 -0.12 13.01 -5.32
C GLN A 66 -0.13 13.83 -4.01
N GLU A 67 0.55 13.31 -2.99
CA GLU A 67 0.59 13.86 -1.62
C GLU A 67 -0.75 13.78 -0.85
N SER A 68 -1.74 13.03 -1.33
CA SER A 68 -2.89 12.66 -0.49
C SER A 68 -2.42 11.87 0.73
N SER A 69 -2.84 12.29 1.93
CA SER A 69 -2.61 11.52 3.15
C SER A 69 -3.52 10.31 3.19
N ILE A 70 -2.94 9.14 3.47
CA ILE A 70 -3.64 7.86 3.44
C ILE A 70 -3.20 6.97 4.61
N ILE A 71 -4.13 6.12 5.03
CA ILE A 71 -3.89 5.02 5.95
C ILE A 71 -4.21 3.75 5.19
N VAL A 72 -3.27 2.83 5.12
CA VAL A 72 -3.42 1.57 4.40
C VAL A 72 -3.14 0.42 5.35
N THR A 73 -4.07 -0.52 5.44
CA THR A 73 -3.86 -1.80 6.11
C THR A 73 -3.71 -2.88 5.05
N GLY A 74 -2.77 -3.81 5.27
CA GLY A 74 -2.56 -4.91 4.36
C GLY A 74 -1.60 -5.96 4.90
N THR A 75 -1.40 -7.03 4.12
CA THR A 75 -0.45 -8.09 4.45
C THR A 75 0.86 -7.82 3.73
N VAL A 76 1.98 -7.87 4.46
CA VAL A 76 3.32 -7.69 3.88
C VAL A 76 3.72 -8.94 3.10
N ARG A 77 4.26 -8.76 1.91
CA ARG A 77 4.78 -9.83 1.04
C ARG A 77 6.16 -9.47 0.51
N GLU A 78 6.98 -10.49 0.29
CA GLU A 78 8.21 -10.35 -0.50
C GLU A 78 7.85 -10.24 -1.98
N ASP A 79 8.41 -9.25 -2.66
CA ASP A 79 8.40 -9.14 -4.12
C ASP A 79 9.71 -8.53 -4.59
N GLN A 80 10.55 -9.34 -5.24
CA GLN A 80 11.86 -8.89 -5.76
C GLN A 80 11.75 -7.79 -6.83
N ARG A 81 10.57 -7.59 -7.42
CA ARG A 81 10.30 -6.53 -8.39
C ARG A 81 9.95 -5.21 -7.70
N ALA A 82 9.53 -5.24 -6.43
CA ALA A 82 9.23 -4.05 -5.66
C ALA A 82 10.51 -3.35 -5.21
N LYS A 83 10.50 -2.01 -5.21
CA LYS A 83 11.60 -1.22 -4.64
C LYS A 83 11.66 -1.52 -3.14
N GLY A 84 12.79 -2.02 -2.66
CA GLY A 84 12.97 -2.47 -1.28
C GLY A 84 12.68 -3.95 -1.03
N GLY A 85 12.24 -4.71 -2.04
CA GLY A 85 12.03 -6.16 -1.95
C GLY A 85 10.72 -6.60 -1.31
N TYR A 86 9.88 -5.65 -0.89
CA TYR A 86 8.60 -5.92 -0.21
C TYR A 86 7.48 -5.07 -0.78
N GLU A 87 6.26 -5.60 -0.69
CA GLU A 87 5.01 -4.88 -0.97
C GLU A 87 3.94 -5.18 0.06
N LEU A 88 2.86 -4.39 0.04
CA LEU A 88 1.70 -4.56 0.89
C LEU A 88 0.48 -4.89 0.04
N THR A 89 -0.17 -6.04 0.26
CA THR A 89 -1.48 -6.32 -0.33
C THR A 89 -2.57 -5.73 0.56
N ALA A 90 -3.18 -4.64 0.10
CA ALA A 90 -4.22 -3.93 0.85
C ALA A 90 -5.50 -4.75 0.97
N HIS A 91 -6.11 -4.73 2.14
CA HIS A 91 -7.42 -5.31 2.39
C HIS A 91 -8.14 -4.51 3.48
N ALA A 92 -9.47 -4.57 3.49
CA ALA A 92 -10.31 -3.96 4.51
C ALA A 92 -10.61 -4.93 5.66
#